data_AF-A0A3G2QXV2-F1
#
_entry.id   AF-A0A3G2QXV2-F1
#
_cell.length_a   1.000
_cell.length_b   1.000
_cell.length_c   1.000
_cell.angle_alpha   90.00
_cell.angle_beta   90.00
_cell.angle_gamma   90.00
#
_symmetry.space_group_name_H-M   'P 1'
#
loop_
_entity.id
_entity.type
_entity.pdbx_description
1 polymer ?
#
loop_
_entity_poly.entity_id
_entity_poly.type
_entity_poly.pdbx_seq_one_letter_code
_entity_poly.pdbx_strand_id
1 'polypeptide(L)'
;MSFIQFNPKFNYNLTYLSIRLIGLFLGFFLSTALSTIPAQTGDWTIITGSLIVCLNEIISRIYYKNQYFKHAIFQISNCIRIGIIYGLFVDSFKLGS
;
A
#
# COMPACT_ATOMS: atom_id res chain seq x y z
N MET A 1 27.86 28.15 -20.23
CA MET A 1 27.41 27.27 -19.12
C MET A 1 25.94 26.96 -19.36
N SER A 2 25.64 26.01 -20.27
CA SER A 2 24.26 25.70 -20.66
C SER A 2 23.59 24.89 -19.56
N PHE A 3 22.67 25.52 -18.84
CA PHE A 3 21.76 24.83 -17.93
C PHE A 3 20.96 23.81 -18.72
N ILE A 4 21.06 22.55 -18.30
CA ILE A 4 20.23 21.45 -18.79
C ILE A 4 18.78 21.80 -18.45
N GLN A 5 18.03 22.32 -19.41
CA GLN A 5 16.59 22.50 -19.28
C GLN A 5 15.94 21.13 -19.36
N PHE A 6 15.76 20.50 -18.21
CA PHE A 6 14.95 19.28 -18.10
C PHE A 6 13.54 19.58 -18.58
N ASN A 7 13.06 18.77 -19.52
CA ASN A 7 11.76 18.93 -20.14
C ASN A 7 10.67 18.94 -19.04
N PRO A 8 9.83 20.00 -18.91
CA PRO A 8 8.81 20.08 -17.86
C PRO A 8 7.83 18.90 -17.91
N LYS A 9 7.70 18.28 -19.09
CA LYS A 9 6.91 17.06 -19.31
C LYS A 9 7.43 15.84 -18.53
N PHE A 10 8.75 15.74 -18.41
CA PHE A 10 9.41 14.67 -17.68
C PHE A 10 9.32 14.87 -16.18
N ASN A 11 9.39 16.13 -15.72
CA ASN A 11 9.36 16.46 -14.30
C ASN A 11 8.00 16.14 -13.64
N TYR A 12 6.87 16.36 -14.33
CA TYR A 12 5.56 15.97 -13.78
C TYR A 12 5.38 14.45 -13.67
N ASN A 13 5.97 13.69 -14.60
CA ASN A 13 5.86 12.23 -14.59
C ASN A 13 6.66 11.66 -13.41
N LEU A 14 7.83 12.24 -13.14
CA LEU A 14 8.64 11.89 -11.99
C LEU A 14 7.94 12.23 -10.67
N THR A 15 7.37 13.43 -10.51
CA THR A 15 6.66 13.78 -9.28
C THR A 15 5.46 12.88 -9.01
N TYR A 16 4.69 12.54 -10.06
CA TYR A 16 3.58 11.59 -9.95
C TYR A 16 4.05 10.19 -9.52
N LEU A 17 5.14 9.70 -10.10
CA LEU A 17 5.74 8.42 -9.72
C LEU A 17 6.28 8.43 -8.28
N SER A 18 6.95 9.50 -7.89
CA SER A 18 7.47 9.69 -6.53
C SER A 18 6.36 9.66 -5.48
N ILE A 19 5.25 10.36 -5.70
CA ILE A 19 4.10 10.36 -4.77
C ILE A 19 3.53 8.95 -4.59
N ARG A 20 3.44 8.17 -5.67
CA ARG A 20 2.97 6.77 -5.61
C ARG A 20 3.94 5.86 -4.88
N LEU A 21 5.26 6.02 -5.11
CA LEU A 21 6.29 5.28 -4.39
C LEU A 21 6.32 5.61 -2.90
N ILE A 22 6.19 6.89 -2.53
CA ILE A 22 6.09 7.32 -1.13
C ILE A 22 4.87 6.67 -0.46
N GLY A 23 3.71 6.67 -1.14
CA GLY A 23 2.52 5.99 -0.64
C GLY A 23 2.73 4.48 -0.48
N LEU A 24 3.40 3.83 -1.42
CA LEU A 24 3.72 2.41 -1.36
C LEU A 24 4.65 2.09 -0.18
N PHE A 25 5.74 2.83 -0.01
CA PHE A 25 6.68 2.63 1.10
C PHE A 25 6.06 2.94 2.46
N LEU A 26 5.18 3.95 2.53
CA LEU A 26 4.40 4.23 3.73
C LEU A 26 3.52 3.04 4.12
N GLY A 27 2.82 2.45 3.14
CA GLY A 27 2.01 1.25 3.35
C GLY A 27 2.85 0.04 3.79
N PHE A 28 4.02 -0.15 3.18
CA PHE A 28 4.96 -1.22 3.55
C PHE A 28 5.45 -1.07 5.00
N PHE A 29 5.83 0.14 5.41
CA PHE A 29 6.22 0.42 6.79
C PHE A 29 5.07 0.13 7.76
N LEU A 30 3.85 0.58 7.43
CA LEU A 30 2.68 0.35 8.27
C LEU A 30 2.37 -1.14 8.42
N SER A 31 2.55 -1.93 7.36
CA SER A 31 2.45 -3.39 7.45
C SER A 31 3.40 -4.00 8.47
N THR A 32 4.68 -3.60 8.46
CA THR A 32 5.64 -4.14 9.43
C THR A 32 5.26 -3.80 10.87
N ALA A 33 4.70 -2.61 11.11
CA ALA A 33 4.16 -2.24 12.42
C ALA A 33 2.88 -3.03 12.77
N LEU A 34 2.02 -3.31 11.80
CA LEU A 34 0.81 -4.12 12.00
C LEU A 34 1.13 -5.59 12.24
N SER A 35 2.20 -6.11 11.63
CA SER A 35 2.67 -7.49 11.77
C SER A 35 3.16 -7.81 13.19
N THR A 36 3.78 -6.83 13.88
CA THR A 36 4.34 -7.05 15.23
C THR A 36 3.28 -7.10 16.33
N ILE A 37 2.13 -6.43 16.16
CA ILE A 37 1.09 -6.35 17.20
C ILE A 37 0.44 -7.73 17.48
N PRO A 38 0.00 -8.51 16.46
CA PRO A 38 -0.51 -9.86 16.68
C PRO A 38 0.59 -10.87 16.98
N ALA A 39 1.78 -10.69 16.41
CA ALA A 39 2.92 -11.59 16.62
C ALA A 39 3.38 -11.60 18.09
N GLN A 40 3.22 -10.49 18.82
CA GLN A 40 3.51 -10.43 20.26
C GLN A 40 2.58 -11.31 21.11
N THR A 41 1.35 -11.58 20.66
CA THR A 41 0.33 -12.28 21.46
C THR A 41 0.13 -13.74 21.07
N GLY A 42 0.83 -14.24 20.05
CA GLY A 42 0.98 -15.67 19.72
C GLY A 42 -0.25 -16.38 19.16
N ASP A 43 -1.43 -16.19 19.77
CA ASP A 43 -2.62 -17.02 19.55
C ASP A 43 -3.62 -16.43 18.53
N TRP A 44 -3.38 -15.21 18.06
CA TRP A 44 -4.37 -14.43 17.27
C TRP A 44 -4.17 -14.54 15.75
N THR A 45 -3.34 -15.47 15.28
CA THR A 45 -2.93 -15.60 13.86
C THR A 45 -4.10 -15.93 12.93
N ILE A 46 -5.04 -16.79 13.35
CA ILE A 46 -6.21 -17.17 12.55
C ILE A 46 -7.20 -16.00 12.43
N ILE A 47 -7.43 -15.29 13.54
CA ILE A 47 -8.30 -14.12 13.59
C ILE A 47 -7.75 -13.02 12.68
N THR A 48 -6.44 -12.78 12.72
CA THR A 48 -5.79 -11.78 11.85
C THR A 48 -5.85 -12.15 10.36
N GLY A 49 -5.66 -13.42 10.00
CA GLY A 49 -5.85 -13.89 8.63
C GLY A 49 -7.27 -13.62 8.09
N SER A 50 -8.30 -13.95 8.88
CA SER A 50 -9.70 -13.67 8.51
C SER A 50 -9.99 -12.16 8.40
N LEU A 51 -9.40 -11.34 9.26
CA LEU A 51 -9.54 -9.90 9.25
C LEU A 51 -8.91 -9.28 7.99
N ILE A 52 -7.75 -9.78 7.56
CA ILE A 52 -7.10 -9.34 6.30
C ILE A 52 -8.00 -9.65 5.10
N VAL A 53 -8.58 -10.86 5.03
CA VAL A 53 -9.51 -11.24 3.94
C VAL A 53 -10.77 -10.37 3.95
N CYS A 54 -11.36 -10.13 5.12
CA CYS A 54 -12.52 -9.26 5.28
C CYS A 54 -12.24 -7.81 4.82
N LEU A 55 -11.09 -7.25 5.22
CA LEU A 55 -10.66 -5.94 4.75
C LEU A 55 -10.47 -5.93 3.23
N ASN A 56 -9.90 -6.99 2.66
CA ASN A 56 -9.69 -7.07 1.22
C ASN A 56 -11.03 -7.08 0.45
N GLU A 57 -12.03 -7.76 0.97
CA GLU A 57 -13.39 -7.82 0.42
C GLU A 57 -14.13 -6.47 0.55
N ILE A 58 -14.05 -5.81 1.72
CA ILE A 58 -14.64 -4.49 1.97
C ILE A 58 -14.10 -3.48 0.96
N ILE A 59 -12.77 -3.45 0.77
CA ILE A 59 -12.19 -2.47 -0.12
C ILE A 59 -12.51 -2.82 -1.59
N SER A 60 -12.55 -4.11 -1.96
CA SER A 60 -13.01 -4.52 -3.29
C SER A 60 -14.44 -4.04 -3.56
N ARG A 61 -15.36 -4.21 -2.59
CA ARG A 61 -16.72 -3.68 -2.66
C ARG A 61 -16.75 -2.17 -2.82
N ILE A 62 -15.90 -1.43 -2.10
CA ILE A 62 -15.80 0.03 -2.22
C ILE A 62 -15.38 0.43 -3.64
N TYR A 63 -14.40 -0.26 -4.24
CA TYR A 63 -13.98 0.01 -5.62
C TYR A 63 -15.08 -0.25 -6.64
N TYR A 64 -15.75 -1.40 -6.54
CA TYR A 64 -16.81 -1.76 -7.50
C TYR A 64 -18.04 -0.86 -7.40
N LYS A 65 -18.40 -0.40 -6.19
CA LYS A 65 -19.55 0.49 -5.98
C LYS A 65 -19.32 1.89 -6.54
N ASN A 66 -18.07 2.34 -6.60
CA ASN A 66 -17.70 3.70 -6.93
C ASN A 66 -16.98 3.77 -8.29
N GLN A 67 -17.69 3.44 -9.37
CA GLN A 67 -17.18 3.45 -10.76
C GLN A 67 -16.65 4.81 -11.26
N TYR A 68 -16.85 5.90 -10.52
CA TYR A 68 -16.53 7.28 -10.93
C TYR A 68 -15.38 7.97 -10.18
N PHE A 69 -14.60 7.25 -9.36
CA PHE A 69 -13.61 7.91 -8.49
C PHE A 69 -12.26 8.12 -9.18
N LYS A 70 -12.17 9.23 -9.94
CA LYS A 70 -10.93 9.75 -10.57
C LYS A 70 -10.09 10.66 -9.63
N HIS A 71 -10.34 10.66 -8.33
CA HIS A 71 -9.61 11.54 -7.40
C HIS A 71 -8.22 11.00 -7.03
N ALA A 72 -7.22 11.88 -7.07
CA ALA A 72 -5.81 11.56 -6.76
C ALA A 72 -5.63 10.97 -5.34
N ILE A 73 -6.46 11.37 -4.37
CA ILE A 73 -6.45 10.83 -3.00
C ILE A 73 -6.77 9.33 -2.97
N PHE A 74 -7.70 8.86 -3.80
CA PHE A 74 -8.00 7.43 -3.90
C PHE A 74 -6.85 6.64 -4.53
N GLN A 75 -6.14 7.23 -5.50
CA GLN A 75 -4.95 6.60 -6.09
C GLN A 75 -3.83 6.43 -5.06
N ILE A 76 -3.61 7.44 -4.20
CA ILE A 76 -2.61 7.37 -3.12
C ILE A 76 -3.04 6.33 -2.07
N SER A 77 -4.31 6.34 -1.65
CA SER A 77 -4.86 5.34 -0.73
C SER A 77 -4.71 3.91 -1.27
N ASN A 78 -4.90 3.72 -2.58
CA ASN A 78 -4.63 2.45 -3.25
C ASN A 78 -3.16 2.04 -3.19
N CYS A 79 -2.22 2.96 -3.43
CA CYS A 79 -0.80 2.65 -3.34
C CYS A 79 -0.41 2.24 -1.92
N ILE A 80 -0.95 2.91 -0.90
CA ILE A 80 -0.77 2.54 0.52
C ILE A 80 -1.33 1.15 0.79
N ARG A 81 -2.55 0.85 0.34
CA ARG A 81 -3.18 -0.47 0.50
C ARG A 81 -2.33 -1.58 -0.12
N ILE A 82 -1.86 -1.38 -1.36
CA ILE A 82 -1.00 -2.35 -2.05
C ILE A 82 0.29 -2.56 -1.24
N GLY A 83 0.89 -1.48 -0.72
CA GLY A 83 2.04 -1.54 0.16
C GLY A 83 1.79 -2.36 1.42
N ILE A 84 0.62 -2.21 2.06
CA ILE A 84 0.25 -2.98 3.25
C ILE A 84 0.13 -4.47 2.94
N ILE A 85 -0.61 -4.83 1.88
CA ILE A 85 -0.81 -6.24 1.49
C ILE A 85 0.53 -6.89 1.14
N TYR A 86 1.37 -6.19 0.38
CA TYR A 86 2.68 -6.70 -0.02
C TYR A 86 3.61 -6.86 1.19
N GLY A 87 3.63 -5.90 2.12
CA GLY A 87 4.42 -6.01 3.35
C GLY A 87 4.02 -7.22 4.20
N LEU A 88 2.71 -7.43 4.38
CA LEU A 88 2.20 -8.52 5.22
C LEU A 88 2.52 -9.88 4.59
N PHE A 89 2.43 -9.96 3.26
CA PHE A 89 2.83 -11.12 2.50
C PHE A 89 4.31 -11.45 2.68
N VAL A 90 5.20 -10.46 2.52
CA VAL A 90 6.65 -10.64 2.69
C VAL A 90 7.00 -11.09 4.11
N ASP A 91 6.40 -10.48 5.14
CA ASP A 91 6.63 -10.89 6.53
C ASP A 91 6.08 -12.29 6.83
N SER A 92 4.95 -12.67 6.23
CA SER A 92 4.41 -14.04 6.35
C SER A 92 5.34 -15.08 5.72
N PHE A 93 5.95 -14.76 4.56
CA PHE A 93 6.98 -15.62 3.95
C PHE A 93 8.22 -15.76 4.83
N LYS A 94 8.64 -14.69 5.51
CA LYS A 94 9.79 -14.73 6.43
C LYS A 94 9.55 -15.61 7.67
N LEU A 95 8.29 -15.74 8.11
CA LEU A 95 7.90 -16.55 9.27
C LEU A 95 7.53 -18.00 8.90
N GLY A 96 7.32 -18.28 7.60
CA GLY A 96 6.94 -19.59 7.09
C GLY A 96 8.10 -20.47 6.58
N SER A 97 9.35 -20.01 6.70
CA SER A 97 10.58 -20.77 6.39
C SER A 97 11.24 -21.28 7.66
#